data_AF-A0A3C1DX38-F1
#
_entry.id   AF-A0A3C1DX38-F1
#
_cell.length_a   1.000
_cell.length_b   1.000
_cell.length_c   1.000
_cell.angle_alpha   90.00
_cell.angle_beta   90.00
_cell.angle_gamma   90.00
#
_symmetry.space_group_name_H-M   'P 1'
#
loop_
_entity.id
_entity.type
_entity.pdbx_description
1 polymer ?
#
loop_
_entity_poly.entity_id
_entity_poly.type
_entity_poly.pdbx_seq_one_letter_code
_entity_poly.pdbx_strand_id
1 'polypeptide(L)' 'MTIDPDVAAEIERIRARDGRRFKQVLNDALRAGLRQMSNEPSAAAGSSTIPVDLGASLVDVMDVSSALAAAEGEDFR' A
#
# COMPACT_ATOMS: atom_id res chain seq x y z
N MET A 1 7.38 2.46 32.00
CA MET A 1 6.86 2.73 30.65
C MET A 1 5.88 3.87 30.77
N THR A 2 6.09 4.94 30.02
CA THR A 2 5.20 6.11 29.99
C THR A 2 4.48 6.10 28.64
N ILE A 3 3.22 6.54 28.61
CA ILE A 3 2.43 6.65 27.38
C ILE A 3 2.38 8.13 27.01
N ASP A 4 2.57 8.43 25.74
CA ASP A 4 2.52 9.82 25.26
C ASP A 4 1.11 10.42 25.45
N PRO A 5 1.01 11.75 25.67
CA PRO A 5 -0.25 12.39 26.05
C PRO A 5 -1.38 12.21 25.03
N ASP A 6 -1.06 12.19 23.74
CA ASP A 6 -1.99 11.99 22.63
C ASP A 6 -2.54 10.55 22.61
N VAL A 7 -1.67 9.55 22.79
CA VAL A 7 -2.05 8.13 22.88
C VAL A 7 -2.92 7.89 24.12
N ALA A 8 -2.58 8.50 25.26
CA ALA A 8 -3.40 8.42 26.47
C ALA A 8 -4.80 9.02 26.26
N ALA A 9 -4.90 10.17 25.59
CA ALA A 9 -6.17 10.80 25.26
C ALA A 9 -7.02 9.95 24.30
N GLU A 10 -6.41 9.25 23.36
CA GLU A 10 -7.11 8.34 22.46
C GLU A 10 -7.64 7.09 23.17
N ILE A 11 -6.85 6.48 24.04
CA ILE A 11 -7.29 5.34 24.86
C ILE A 11 -8.48 5.75 25.74
N GLU A 12 -8.45 6.93 26.34
CA GLU A 12 -9.56 7.42 27.16
C GLU A 12 -10.82 7.71 26.35
N ARG A 13 -10.70 8.25 25.13
CA ARG A 13 -11.87 8.41 24.22
C ARG A 13 -12.53 7.07 23.91
N ILE A 14 -11.75 6.05 23.57
CA ILE A 14 -12.27 4.70 23.28
C ILE A 14 -12.90 4.08 24.52
N ARG A 15 -12.23 4.21 25.68
CA ARG A 15 -12.74 3.72 26.97
C ARG A 15 -14.09 4.34 27.31
N ALA A 16 -14.21 5.66 27.20
CA ALA A 16 -15.44 6.40 27.50
C ALA A 16 -16.58 6.04 26.54
N ARG A 17 -16.27 5.89 25.24
CA ARG A 17 -17.25 5.49 24.23
C ARG A 17 -17.79 4.08 24.45
N ASP A 18 -16.90 3.14 24.80
CA ASP A 18 -17.23 1.71 24.83
C ASP A 18 -17.56 1.21 26.26
N GLY A 19 -17.48 2.08 27.28
CA GLY A 19 -17.74 1.74 28.69
C GLY A 19 -16.76 0.71 29.28
N ARG A 20 -15.57 0.57 28.71
CA ARG A 20 -14.59 -0.48 29.06
C ARG A 20 -13.62 -0.01 30.16
N ARG A 21 -12.81 -0.92 30.70
CA ARG A 21 -11.72 -0.55 31.62
C ARG A 21 -10.48 -0.12 30.83
N PHE A 22 -9.76 0.90 31.30
CA PHE A 22 -8.51 1.40 30.68
C PHE A 22 -7.54 0.27 30.32
N LYS A 23 -7.25 -0.63 31.26
CA LYS A 23 -6.35 -1.78 31.05
C LYS A 23 -6.81 -2.72 29.92
N GLN A 24 -8.12 -2.88 29.74
CA GLN A 24 -8.65 -3.73 28.67
C GLN A 24 -8.44 -3.08 27.31
N VAL A 25 -8.77 -1.79 27.19
CA VAL A 25 -8.56 -1.01 25.95
C VAL A 25 -7.07 -0.98 25.59
N LEU A 26 -6.20 -0.68 26.56
CA LEU A 26 -4.76 -0.65 26.36
C LEU A 26 -4.21 -2.00 25.87
N ASN A 27 -4.58 -3.10 26.53
CA ASN A 27 -4.08 -4.43 26.15
C ASN A 27 -4.59 -4.86 24.77
N ASP A 28 -5.83 -4.55 24.43
CA ASP A 28 -6.38 -4.92 23.12
C ASP A 28 -5.73 -4.11 22.00
N ALA A 29 -5.54 -2.79 22.20
CA ALA A 29 -4.82 -1.94 21.26
C ALA A 29 -3.37 -2.41 21.08
N LEU A 30 -2.67 -2.72 22.17
CA LEU A 30 -1.30 -3.21 22.11
C LEU A 30 -1.21 -4.56 21.39
N ARG A 31 -2.11 -5.51 21.66
CA ARG A 31 -2.15 -6.79 20.95
C ARG A 31 -2.41 -6.61 19.46
N ALA A 32 -3.33 -5.74 19.08
CA ALA A 32 -3.63 -5.45 17.69
C ALA A 32 -2.41 -4.82 16.98
N GLY A 33 -1.81 -3.80 17.60
CA GLY A 33 -0.61 -3.14 17.08
C GLY A 33 0.57 -4.10 16.95
N LEU A 34 0.86 -4.89 17.99
CA LEU A 34 1.96 -5.87 17.94
C LEU A 34 1.73 -6.96 16.88
N ARG A 35 0.48 -7.42 16.69
CA ARG A 35 0.15 -8.35 15.59
C ARG A 35 0.39 -7.71 14.24
N GLN A 36 -0.01 -6.46 14.05
CA GLN A 36 0.21 -5.73 12.81
C GLN A 36 1.70 -5.45 12.54
N MET A 37 2.49 -5.19 13.59
CA MET A 37 3.94 -4.99 13.47
C MET A 37 4.68 -6.30 13.22
N SER A 38 4.19 -7.42 13.79
CA SER A 38 4.78 -8.74 13.62
C SER A 38 4.40 -9.39 12.28
N ASN A 39 3.20 -9.07 11.79
CA ASN A 39 2.79 -9.35 10.43
C ASN A 39 3.36 -8.24 9.55
N GLU A 40 4.66 -8.30 9.27
CA GLU A 40 5.28 -7.50 8.21
C GLU A 40 4.29 -7.49 7.03
N PRO A 41 3.82 -6.32 6.55
CA PRO A 41 2.96 -6.30 5.38
C PRO A 41 3.72 -7.06 4.32
N SER A 42 3.26 -8.26 3.96
CA SER A 42 3.84 -9.02 2.86
C SER A 42 3.88 -8.02 1.73
N ALA A 43 5.08 -7.55 1.39
CA ALA A 43 5.29 -6.38 0.54
C ALA A 43 4.30 -6.52 -0.60
N ALA A 44 3.25 -5.67 -0.61
CA ALA A 44 1.97 -5.97 -1.25
C ALA A 44 2.25 -6.73 -2.52
N ALA A 45 2.01 -8.05 -2.51
CA ALA A 45 2.58 -8.95 -3.52
C ALA A 45 2.34 -8.29 -4.86
N GLY A 46 3.42 -7.79 -5.48
CA GLY A 46 3.28 -6.85 -6.58
C GLY A 46 2.33 -7.46 -7.58
N SER A 47 1.33 -6.71 -8.04
CA SER A 47 0.33 -7.24 -8.96
C SER A 47 1.07 -7.81 -10.17
N SER A 48 1.20 -9.13 -10.23
CA SER A 48 1.94 -9.81 -11.29
C SER A 48 0.96 -10.07 -12.41
N THR A 49 1.20 -9.43 -13.56
CA THR A 49 0.44 -9.71 -14.78
C THR A 49 1.03 -10.94 -15.44
N ILE A 50 0.19 -11.89 -15.83
CA ILE A 50 0.63 -13.08 -16.56
C ILE A 50 1.10 -12.63 -17.96
N PRO A 51 2.34 -12.93 -18.37
CA PRO A 51 2.80 -12.59 -19.72
C PRO A 51 2.01 -13.40 -20.74
N VAL A 52 1.60 -12.75 -21.82
CA VAL A 52 0.98 -13.37 -22.99
C VAL A 52 1.80 -13.04 -24.23
N ASP A 53 1.84 -13.97 -25.18
CA ASP A 53 2.51 -13.75 -26.46
C ASP A 53 1.70 -12.77 -27.31
N LEU A 54 2.28 -11.59 -27.57
CA LEU A 54 1.67 -10.54 -28.40
C LEU A 54 2.22 -10.54 -29.84
N GLY A 55 3.13 -11.47 -30.17
CA GLY A 55 3.84 -11.49 -31.44
C GLY A 55 4.94 -10.42 -31.53
N ALA A 56 5.39 -10.15 -32.76
CA ALA A 56 6.44 -9.16 -33.02
C ALA A 56 5.93 -7.73 -32.78
N SER A 57 6.78 -6.89 -32.19
CA SER A 57 6.44 -5.47 -32.00
C SER A 57 6.30 -4.77 -33.35
N LEU A 58 5.20 -4.03 -33.53
CA LEU A 58 4.98 -3.21 -34.73
C LEU A 58 5.82 -1.92 -34.71
N VAL A 59 6.25 -1.50 -33.52
CA VAL A 59 6.99 -0.26 -33.28
C VAL A 59 8.10 -0.55 -32.26
N ASP A 60 9.30 0.01 -32.46
CA ASP A 60 10.36 -0.08 -31.48
C ASP A 60 10.12 0.89 -30.33
N VAL A 61 9.52 0.41 -29.23
CA VAL A 61 9.24 1.20 -28.03
C VAL A 61 10.48 1.51 -27.20
N MET A 62 11.65 0.92 -27.52
CA MET A 62 12.91 1.25 -26.87
C MET A 62 13.51 2.55 -27.42
N ASP A 63 13.16 2.92 -28.65
CA ASP A 63 13.40 4.25 -29.20
C ASP A 63 12.11 5.09 -29.12
N VAL A 64 12.03 5.87 -28.05
CA VAL A 64 10.87 6.74 -27.78
C VAL A 64 10.60 7.71 -28.93
N SER A 65 11.65 8.21 -29.60
CA SER A 65 11.48 9.17 -30.70
C SER A 65 10.81 8.51 -31.90
N SER A 66 11.32 7.34 -32.31
CA SER A 66 10.75 6.56 -33.41
C SER A 66 9.34 6.07 -33.07
N ALA A 67 9.09 5.69 -31.81
CA ALA A 67 7.77 5.26 -31.38
C ALA A 67 6.72 6.37 -31.43
N LEU A 68 7.11 7.61 -31.08
CA LEU A 68 6.23 8.77 -31.18
C LEU A 68 5.96 9.14 -32.64
N ALA A 69 6.98 9.17 -33.50
CA ALA A 69 6.82 9.44 -34.93
C ALA A 69 5.85 8.44 -35.61
N ALA A 70 5.98 7.15 -35.28
CA ALA A 70 5.07 6.11 -35.76
C ALA A 70 3.63 6.32 -35.27
N ALA A 71 3.44 6.71 -34.01
CA ALA A 71 2.13 6.98 -33.42
C ALA A 71 1.48 8.26 -33.97
N GLU A 72 2.29 9.27 -34.29
CA GLU A 72 1.87 10.55 -34.85
C GLU A 72 1.66 10.49 -36.38
N GLY A 73 2.02 9.37 -37.02
CA GLY A 73 1.83 9.14 -38.45
C GLY A 73 2.89 9.81 -39.34
N GLU A 74 4.03 10.20 -38.75
CA GLU A 74 5.13 10.88 -39.45
C GLU A 74 5.97 9.92 -40.31
N ASP A 75 5.87 8.61 -40.04
CA ASP A 75 6.57 7.55 -40.78
C ASP A 75 5.90 7.17 -42.12
N PHE A 76 4.77 7.77 -42.48
CA PHE A 76 4.11 7.51 -43.78
C PHE A 76 4.57 8.51 -44.84
N ARG A 77 5.56 8.11 -45.65
CA ARG A 77 5.91 8.77 -46.91
C ARG A 77 6.15 7.78 -48.04
#